data_AF-A0A4R6VGX9-F1
#
_entry.id   AF-A0A4R6VGX9-F1
#
_cell.length_a   1.000
_cell.length_b   1.000
_cell.length_c   1.000
_cell.angle_alpha   90.00
_cell.angle_beta   90.00
_cell.angle_gamma   90.00
#
_symmetry.space_group_name_H-M   'P 1'
#
loop_
_entity.id
_entity.type
_entity.pdbx_description
1 polymer ?
#
loop_
_entity_poly.entity_id
_entity_poly.type
_entity_poly.pdbx_seq_one_letter_code
_entity_poly.pdbx_strand_id
1 'polypeptide(L)'
;MTTRAAGRTPAATALPVPSPRETPDAERVLVVAARPDETGLAAAQVYADRVGGEATHAGATGLDAAVREASTVVVLDPGAMRARMTRDRAFTATADPASRRHLLSQLAPYQDRVSWLSRPA
;
A
#
# COMPACT_ATOMS: atom_id res chain seq x y z
N MET A 1 -69.15 -36.06 9.53
CA MET A 1 -68.81 -35.21 10.69
C MET A 1 -67.43 -34.59 10.46
N THR A 2 -67.39 -33.25 10.53
CA THR A 2 -66.25 -32.39 10.93
C THR A 2 -64.99 -32.25 10.04
N THR A 3 -64.99 -31.12 9.32
CA THR A 3 -63.93 -30.14 8.98
C THR A 3 -62.48 -30.36 9.49
N ARG A 4 -61.43 -30.00 8.71
CA ARG A 4 -60.78 -28.66 8.76
C ARG A 4 -59.55 -28.50 7.86
N ALA A 5 -59.48 -27.30 7.28
CA ALA A 5 -58.34 -26.41 6.99
C ALA A 5 -57.20 -26.84 6.05
N ALA A 6 -57.17 -26.11 4.93
CA ALA A 6 -55.99 -25.75 4.18
C ALA A 6 -54.89 -25.15 5.06
N GLY A 7 -53.65 -25.62 4.85
CA GLY A 7 -52.42 -24.95 5.26
C GLY A 7 -51.52 -24.78 4.05
N ARG A 8 -51.57 -23.60 3.42
CA ARG A 8 -50.52 -23.15 2.48
C ARG A 8 -49.26 -22.88 3.29
N THR A 9 -48.22 -23.69 3.11
CA THR A 9 -46.86 -23.33 3.52
C THR A 9 -46.27 -22.40 2.46
N PRO A 10 -45.75 -21.22 2.81
CA PRO A 10 -45.15 -20.33 1.83
C PRO A 10 -43.87 -20.95 1.28
N ALA A 11 -43.67 -20.79 -0.03
CA ALA A 11 -42.41 -21.06 -0.69
C ALA A 11 -41.29 -20.32 0.05
N ALA A 12 -40.31 -21.07 0.55
CA ALA A 12 -39.08 -20.50 1.05
C ALA A 12 -38.44 -19.72 -0.12
N THR A 13 -38.55 -18.40 -0.08
CA THR A 13 -37.74 -17.51 -0.89
C THR A 13 -36.28 -17.87 -0.58
N ALA A 14 -35.65 -18.61 -1.48
CA ALA A 14 -34.21 -18.80 -1.47
C ALA A 14 -33.61 -17.40 -1.55
N LEU A 15 -33.06 -16.93 -0.44
CA LEU A 15 -32.29 -15.70 -0.40
C LEU A 15 -31.19 -15.83 -1.45
N PRO A 16 -30.97 -14.82 -2.31
CA PRO A 16 -29.85 -14.85 -3.23
C PRO A 16 -28.58 -15.00 -2.38
N VAL A 17 -27.85 -16.09 -2.60
CA VAL A 17 -26.48 -16.23 -2.09
C VAL A 17 -25.76 -14.97 -2.60
N PRO A 18 -25.26 -14.09 -1.72
CA PRO A 18 -24.50 -12.96 -2.21
C PRO A 18 -23.32 -13.54 -2.98
N SER A 19 -23.22 -13.23 -4.27
CA SER A 19 -22.00 -13.40 -5.03
C SER A 19 -20.84 -12.93 -4.14
N PRO A 20 -19.69 -13.62 -4.10
CA PRO A 20 -18.55 -13.13 -3.35
C PRO A 20 -18.36 -11.69 -3.80
N ARG A 21 -18.59 -10.74 -2.87
CA ARG A 21 -18.29 -9.34 -3.11
C ARG A 21 -16.85 -9.38 -3.58
N GLU A 22 -16.56 -8.89 -4.79
CA GLU A 22 -15.20 -8.46 -5.09
C GLU A 22 -14.78 -7.67 -3.87
N THR A 23 -13.86 -8.23 -3.08
CA THR A 23 -13.25 -7.53 -1.97
C THR A 23 -12.81 -6.22 -2.60
N PRO A 24 -13.31 -5.06 -2.13
CA PRO A 24 -12.88 -3.79 -2.68
C PRO A 24 -11.35 -3.86 -2.68
N ASP A 25 -10.77 -3.70 -3.87
CA ASP A 25 -9.34 -3.77 -4.16
C ASP A 25 -8.57 -3.50 -2.87
N ALA A 26 -8.10 -4.57 -2.20
CA ALA A 26 -7.60 -4.46 -0.84
C ALA A 26 -6.50 -3.41 -0.90
N GLU A 27 -6.78 -2.22 -0.36
CA GLU A 27 -6.11 -0.97 -0.74
C GLU A 27 -4.60 -1.22 -0.77
N ARG A 28 -4.02 -1.41 -1.97
CA ARG A 28 -2.67 -1.95 -2.08
C ARG A 28 -1.70 -0.82 -1.81
N VAL A 29 -1.31 -0.70 -0.55
CA VAL A 29 -0.32 0.28 -0.11
C VAL A 29 1.07 -0.27 -0.40
N LEU A 30 1.84 0.46 -1.22
CA LEU A 30 3.26 0.19 -1.45
C LEU A 30 4.10 1.27 -0.76
N VAL A 31 4.96 0.86 0.16
CA VAL A 31 5.93 1.73 0.80
C VAL A 31 7.25 1.63 0.08
N VAL A 32 7.70 2.73 -0.53
CA VAL A 32 8.94 2.79 -1.31
C VAL A 32 9.97 3.62 -0.55
N ALA A 33 11.08 3.00 -0.15
CA ALA A 33 12.23 3.75 0.32
C ALA A 33 12.98 4.40 -0.84
N ALA A 34 13.25 5.71 -0.72
CA ALA A 34 14.07 6.42 -1.70
C ALA A 34 15.52 5.92 -1.74
N ARG A 35 16.00 5.35 -0.62
CA ARG A 35 17.33 4.79 -0.51
C ARG A 35 17.38 3.40 -1.18
N PRO A 36 18.25 3.17 -2.18
CA PRO A 36 18.21 1.96 -3.02
C PRO A 36 18.98 0.77 -2.41
N ASP A 37 18.89 0.53 -1.11
CA ASP A 37 19.59 -0.57 -0.43
C ASP A 37 18.77 -1.18 0.70
N GLU A 38 19.28 -2.29 1.26
CA GLU A 38 18.60 -3.07 2.30
C GLU A 38 18.25 -2.26 3.55
N THR A 39 19.01 -1.19 3.85
CA THR A 39 18.66 -0.32 4.98
C THR A 39 17.41 0.50 4.68
N GLY A 40 17.29 1.00 3.44
CA GLY A 40 16.07 1.65 2.97
C GLY A 40 14.88 0.69 2.99
N LEU A 41 15.08 -0.53 2.49
CA LEU A 41 14.05 -1.57 2.51
C LEU A 41 13.57 -1.89 3.93
N ALA A 42 14.48 -2.09 4.88
CA ALA A 42 14.12 -2.36 6.28
C ALA A 42 13.27 -1.23 6.88
N ALA A 43 13.58 0.02 6.54
CA ALA A 43 12.79 1.16 6.99
C ALA A 43 11.39 1.21 6.36
N ALA A 44 11.30 0.89 5.06
CA ALA A 44 10.03 0.75 4.37
C ALA A 44 9.19 -0.39 4.96
N GLN A 45 9.79 -1.54 5.28
CA GLN A 45 9.12 -2.69 5.90
C GLN A 45 8.50 -2.35 7.25
N VAL A 46 9.23 -1.66 8.12
CA VAL A 46 8.70 -1.21 9.42
C VAL A 46 7.47 -0.31 9.26
N TYR A 47 7.42 0.50 8.20
CA TYR A 47 6.26 1.35 7.94
C TYR A 47 5.13 0.58 7.24
N ALA A 48 5.47 -0.29 6.29
CA ALA A 48 4.54 -1.15 5.57
C ALA A 48 3.76 -2.05 6.51
N ASP A 49 4.43 -2.65 7.50
CA ASP A 49 3.80 -3.46 8.55
C ASP A 49 2.72 -2.68 9.33
N ARG A 50 2.96 -1.39 9.60
CA ARG A 50 2.00 -0.54 10.33
C ARG A 50 0.78 -0.13 9.50
N VAL A 51 0.96 0.02 8.19
CA VAL A 51 -0.12 0.44 7.28
C VAL A 51 -0.78 -0.74 6.57
N GLY A 52 -0.31 -1.97 6.82
CA GLY A 52 -0.81 -3.18 6.16
C GLY A 52 -0.48 -3.23 4.66
N GLY A 53 0.74 -2.83 4.29
CA GLY A 53 1.19 -2.74 2.90
C GLY A 53 2.44 -3.57 2.58
N GLU A 54 2.88 -3.45 1.33
CA GLU A 54 4.13 -4.03 0.82
C GLU A 54 5.28 -3.02 0.92
N ALA A 55 6.51 -3.50 0.98
CA ALA A 55 7.70 -2.66 1.08
C ALA A 55 8.68 -2.92 -0.05
N THR A 56 9.26 -1.85 -0.58
CA THR A 56 10.29 -1.90 -1.62
C THR A 56 11.24 -0.70 -1.50
N HIS A 57 12.19 -0.58 -2.42
CA HIS A 57 13.13 0.53 -2.49
C HIS A 57 13.39 0.98 -3.93
N ALA A 58 13.91 2.20 -4.11
CA ALA A 58 14.18 2.83 -5.40
C ALA A 58 15.10 2.02 -6.35
N GLY A 59 15.87 1.08 -5.80
CA GLY A 59 16.79 0.22 -6.56
C GLY A 59 16.23 -1.18 -6.86
N ALA A 60 15.00 -1.48 -6.44
CA ALA A 60 14.41 -2.79 -6.63
C ALA A 60 14.08 -3.04 -8.10
N THR A 61 14.41 -4.25 -8.58
CA THR A 61 13.97 -4.70 -9.91
C THR A 61 12.47 -4.89 -9.87
N GLY A 62 11.73 -4.27 -10.80
CA GLY A 62 10.27 -4.34 -10.85
C GLY A 62 9.53 -3.27 -10.05
N LEU A 63 10.21 -2.24 -9.55
CA LEU A 63 9.56 -1.12 -8.85
C LEU A 63 8.42 -0.48 -9.67
N ASP A 64 8.61 -0.29 -10.97
CA ASP A 64 7.57 0.25 -11.86
C ASP A 64 6.32 -0.63 -11.91
N ALA A 65 6.48 -1.96 -11.96
CA ALA A 65 5.37 -2.90 -11.93
C ALA A 65 4.65 -2.87 -10.57
N ALA A 66 5.41 -2.89 -9.47
CA ALA A 66 4.86 -2.79 -8.12
C ALA A 66 4.08 -1.48 -7.93
N VAL A 67 4.61 -0.36 -8.42
CA VAL A 67 3.94 0.94 -8.38
C VAL A 67 2.67 0.89 -9.21
N ARG A 68 2.67 0.34 -10.43
CA ARG A 68 1.46 0.17 -11.28
C ARG A 68 0.32 -0.55 -10.55
N GLU A 69 0.65 -1.64 -9.88
CA GLU A 69 -0.31 -2.48 -9.15
C GLU A 69 -0.76 -1.89 -7.80
N ALA A 70 -0.02 -0.91 -7.26
CA ALA A 70 -0.35 -0.27 -6.00
C ALA A 70 -1.45 0.80 -6.16
N SER A 71 -2.48 0.71 -5.33
CA SER A 71 -3.55 1.72 -5.25
C SER A 71 -3.04 3.00 -4.57
N THR A 72 -2.12 2.86 -3.59
CA THR A 72 -1.48 3.96 -2.86
C THR A 72 0.03 3.72 -2.77
N VAL A 73 0.83 4.74 -3.00
CA VAL A 73 2.30 4.68 -2.88
C VAL A 73 2.77 5.65 -1.81
N VAL A 74 3.40 5.14 -0.76
CA VAL A 74 4.01 5.96 0.30
C VAL A 74 5.51 5.99 0.10
N VAL A 75 6.08 7.17 -0.14
CA VAL A 75 7.53 7.33 -0.31
C VAL A 75 8.18 7.70 1.01
N LEU A 76 9.05 6.81 1.46
CA LEU A 76 9.94 7.03 2.59
C LEU A 76 11.26 7.63 2.08
N ASP A 77 11.34 8.95 2.14
CA ASP A 77 12.56 9.70 1.91
C ASP A 77 12.91 10.50 3.18
N PRO A 78 13.74 9.95 4.08
CA PRO A 78 14.19 10.71 5.24
C PRO A 78 15.13 11.82 4.76
N GLY A 79 14.68 13.08 4.86
CA GLY A 79 15.58 14.23 4.75
C GLY A 79 16.58 14.25 5.91
N ALA A 80 17.73 14.91 5.72
CA ALA A 80 18.81 14.97 6.71
C ALA A 80 18.35 15.40 8.12
N MET A 81 17.28 16.20 8.22
CA MET A 81 16.71 16.66 9.48
C MET A 81 15.90 15.58 10.21
N ARG A 82 15.11 14.77 9.49
CA ARG A 82 14.32 13.67 10.08
C ARG A 82 15.21 12.49 10.47
N ALA A 83 16.24 12.25 9.66
CA ALA A 83 17.30 11.32 9.97
C ALA A 83 18.00 11.61 11.32
N ARG A 84 18.20 12.88 11.68
CA ARG A 84 18.81 13.25 12.96
C ARG A 84 17.88 13.05 14.17
N MET A 85 16.57 13.11 13.97
CA MET A 85 15.59 12.97 15.06
C MET A 85 15.28 11.51 15.39
N THR A 86 15.46 10.61 14.42
CA THR A 86 15.23 9.18 14.61
C THR A 86 16.52 8.48 15.05
N ARG A 87 16.47 7.74 16.18
CA ARG A 87 17.61 6.91 16.64
C ARG A 87 17.79 5.61 15.84
N ASP A 88 16.79 5.26 15.05
CA ASP A 88 16.80 4.05 14.24
C ASP A 88 17.58 4.29 12.93
N ARG A 89 18.69 3.56 12.78
CA ARG A 89 19.59 3.64 11.61
C ARG A 89 18.87 3.42 10.29
N ALA A 90 17.77 2.66 10.28
CA ALA A 90 16.98 2.41 9.08
C ALA A 90 16.39 3.71 8.52
N PHE A 91 16.04 4.66 9.40
CA PHE A 91 15.41 5.93 9.04
C PHE A 91 16.37 7.13 9.01
N THR A 92 17.67 6.90 9.24
CA THR A 92 18.67 7.98 9.27
C THR A 92 19.45 8.16 7.96
N ALA A 93 19.28 7.27 7.00
CA ALA A 93 20.09 7.27 5.80
C ALA A 93 19.34 7.90 4.63
N THR A 94 19.81 9.06 4.20
CA THR A 94 19.29 9.79 3.05
C THR A 94 19.62 9.04 1.76
N ALA A 95 18.66 8.99 0.83
CA ALA A 95 18.95 8.59 -0.54
C ALA A 95 19.96 9.54 -1.19
N ASP A 96 20.85 9.01 -2.04
CA ASP A 96 21.69 9.86 -2.87
C ASP A 96 20.84 10.63 -3.91
N PRO A 97 21.31 11.79 -4.39
CA PRO A 97 20.54 12.62 -5.31
C PRO A 97 20.17 11.95 -6.64
N ALA A 98 21.00 11.04 -7.16
CA ALA A 98 20.73 10.35 -8.43
C ALA A 98 19.60 9.33 -8.26
N SER A 99 19.63 8.54 -7.17
CA SER A 99 18.55 7.59 -6.85
C SER A 99 17.23 8.28 -6.57
N ARG A 100 17.25 9.43 -5.87
CA ARG A 100 16.04 10.24 -5.66
C ARG A 100 15.46 10.74 -6.98
N ARG A 101 16.30 11.26 -7.89
CA ARG A 101 15.86 11.70 -9.22
C ARG A 101 15.29 10.55 -10.03
N HIS A 102 15.93 9.39 -9.99
CA HIS A 102 15.44 8.19 -10.67
C HIS A 102 14.07 7.78 -10.17
N LEU A 103 13.89 7.72 -8.84
CA LEU A 103 12.60 7.42 -8.22
C LEU A 103 11.53 8.44 -8.64
N LEU A 104 11.86 9.74 -8.62
CA LEU A 104 10.93 10.80 -9.06
C LEU A 104 10.49 10.60 -10.52
N SER A 105 11.41 10.21 -11.41
CA SER A 105 11.08 9.91 -12.81
C SER A 105 10.13 8.72 -12.95
N GLN A 106 10.32 7.66 -12.14
CA GLN A 106 9.43 6.50 -12.15
C GLN A 106 8.04 6.80 -11.57
N LEU A 107 7.96 7.69 -10.57
CA LEU A 107 6.71 8.08 -9.91
C LEU A 107 5.98 9.23 -10.62
N ALA A 108 6.62 9.91 -11.56
CA ALA A 108 6.03 11.01 -12.35
C ALA A 108 4.64 10.72 -12.94
N PRO A 109 4.34 9.54 -13.52
CA PRO A 109 3.00 9.22 -14.03
C PRO A 109 1.97 8.92 -12.93
N TYR A 110 2.38 8.81 -11.66
CA TYR A 110 1.55 8.30 -10.57
C TYR A 110 1.39 9.29 -9.41
N GLN A 111 1.62 10.58 -9.66
CA GLN A 111 1.64 11.62 -8.62
C GLN A 111 0.35 11.71 -7.81
N ASP A 112 -0.80 11.39 -8.40
CA ASP A 112 -2.12 11.40 -7.74
C ASP A 112 -2.23 10.42 -6.56
N ARG A 113 -1.50 9.29 -6.63
CA ARG A 113 -1.50 8.23 -5.60
C ARG A 113 -0.24 8.19 -4.75
N VAL A 114 0.68 9.13 -4.95
CA VAL A 114 1.98 9.16 -4.27
C VAL A 114 1.92 10.14 -3.09
N SER A 115 2.15 9.62 -1.89
CA SER A 115 2.26 10.39 -0.66
C SER A 115 3.68 10.33 -0.11
N TRP A 116 4.27 11.49 0.20
CA TRP A 116 5.61 11.57 0.75
C TRP A 116 5.56 11.67 2.27
N LEU A 117 6.24 10.74 2.95
CA LEU A 117 6.33 10.79 4.42
C LEU A 117 7.03 12.05 4.90
N SER A 118 7.98 12.58 4.13
CA SER A 118 8.63 13.87 4.34
C SER A 118 8.56 14.66 3.05
N ARG A 119 8.23 15.97 3.09
CA ARG A 119 8.17 16.78 1.86
C ARG A 119 9.50 16.67 1.10
N PRO A 120 9.47 16.40 -0.23
CA PRO A 120 10.68 16.46 -1.04
C PRO A 120 11.21 17.90 -0.95
N ALA A 121 12.48 18.04 -0.56
CA ALA A 121 13.17 19.32 -0.45
C ALA A 121 13.69 19.81 -1.81
#